data_AF-A0A2V8LTM4-F1
#
_entry.id   AF-A0A2V8LTM4-F1
#
_cell.length_a   1.000
_cell.length_b   1.000
_cell.length_c   1.000
_cell.angle_alpha   90.00
_cell.angle_beta   90.00
_cell.angle_gamma   90.00
#
_symmetry.space_group_name_H-M   'P 1'
#
loop_
_entity.id
_entity.type
_entity.pdbx_description
1 polymer ?
#
loop_
_entity_poly.entity_id
_entity_poly.type
_entity_poly.pdbx_seq_one_letter_code
_entity_poly.pdbx_strand_id
1 'polypeptide(L)' 'MTARIVGGHRPPLQQDFVELKQDISGSPLWNRDLAPTTIRERTWSTWNIAALWIGMSVVITTYTLAGGFIEAGMNW' A
#
# COMPACT_ATOMS: atom_id res chain seq x y z
N MET A 1 17.27 -44.18 11.36
CA MET A 1 16.52 -43.44 12.39
C MET A 1 15.97 -42.20 11.71
N THR A 2 14.68 -42.23 11.36
CA THR A 2 14.08 -41.40 10.30
C THR A 2 13.33 -40.23 10.91
N ALA A 3 13.83 -39.00 10.75
CA ALA A 3 13.12 -37.80 11.19
C ALA A 3 12.03 -37.44 10.17
N ARG A 4 10.78 -37.61 10.61
CA ARG A 4 9.55 -37.34 9.86
C ARG A 4 9.33 -35.82 9.82
N ILE A 5 9.50 -35.20 8.65
CA ILE A 5 9.13 -33.79 8.41
C ILE A 5 7.62 -33.67 8.59
N VAL A 6 7.22 -33.00 9.67
CA VAL A 6 5.83 -32.60 9.93
C VAL A 6 5.40 -31.64 8.83
N GLY A 7 4.35 -32.02 8.11
CA GLY A 7 3.71 -31.19 7.10
C GLY A 7 3.17 -29.91 7.73
N GLY A 8 3.83 -28.80 7.44
CA GLY A 8 3.30 -27.46 7.68
C GLY A 8 2.04 -27.26 6.86
N HIS A 9 0.92 -27.13 7.57
CA HIS A 9 -0.37 -26.72 7.03
C HIS A 9 -0.21 -25.30 6.46
N ARG A 10 0.06 -25.17 5.15
CA ARG A 10 0.03 -23.87 4.46
C ARG A 10 -1.44 -23.41 4.44
N PRO A 11 -1.81 -22.30 5.09
CA PRO A 11 -3.17 -21.78 4.94
C PRO A 11 -3.41 -21.46 3.45
N PRO A 12 -4.60 -21.76 2.91
CA PRO A 12 -4.94 -21.39 1.54
C PRO A 12 -4.79 -19.87 1.40
N LEU A 13 -4.21 -19.43 0.27
CA LEU A 13 -4.09 -18.01 -0.07
C LEU A 13 -5.48 -17.38 0.02
N GLN A 14 -5.72 -16.66 1.11
CA GLN A 14 -6.96 -15.94 1.36
C GLN A 14 -7.12 -14.96 0.19
N GLN A 15 -8.30 -14.94 -0.44
CA GLN A 15 -8.57 -14.09 -1.59
C GLN A 15 -8.39 -12.61 -1.18
N ASP A 16 -7.22 -12.02 -1.46
CA ASP A 16 -6.80 -10.71 -0.94
C ASP A 16 -7.63 -9.53 -1.50
N PHE A 17 -8.40 -9.77 -2.55
CA PHE A 17 -9.28 -8.80 -3.17
C PHE A 17 -10.73 -9.26 -3.12
N VAL A 18 -11.52 -8.64 -2.25
CA VAL A 18 -12.97 -8.87 -2.12
C VAL A 18 -13.69 -7.72 -2.80
N GLU A 19 -14.41 -8.01 -3.88
CA GLU A 19 -15.27 -7.03 -4.54
C GLU A 19 -16.59 -6.87 -3.76
N LEU A 20 -17.00 -5.63 -3.53
CA LEU A 20 -18.25 -5.31 -2.86
C LEU A 20 -19.43 -5.70 -3.75
N LYS A 21 -20.11 -6.80 -3.41
CA LYS A 21 -21.34 -7.27 -4.07
C LYS A 21 -22.61 -6.60 -3.55
N GLN A 22 -22.53 -5.82 -2.47
CA GLN A 22 -23.68 -5.16 -1.86
C GLN A 22 -23.93 -3.80 -2.53
N ASP A 23 -25.18 -3.50 -2.86
CA ASP A 23 -25.59 -2.23 -3.42
C ASP A 23 -25.68 -1.16 -2.31
N ILE A 24 -24.71 -0.23 -2.32
CA ILE A 24 -24.53 0.81 -1.29
C ILE A 24 -25.21 2.13 -1.72
N SER A 25 -25.93 2.12 -2.85
CA SER A 25 -26.58 3.31 -3.43
C SER A 25 -27.65 3.96 -2.53
N GLY A 26 -28.15 3.24 -1.53
CA GLY A 26 -29.10 3.75 -0.55
C GLY A 26 -28.50 4.51 0.65
N SER A 27 -27.17 4.59 0.76
CA SER A 27 -26.51 5.30 1.87
C SER A 27 -26.50 6.81 1.63
N PRO A 28 -26.83 7.66 2.64
CA PRO A 28 -26.81 9.11 2.51
C PRO A 28 -25.42 9.71 2.23
N LEU A 29 -24.36 8.91 2.30
CA LEU A 29 -22.97 9.28 1.97
C LEU A 29 -22.47 8.69 0.65
N TRP A 30 -23.34 8.09 -0.17
CA TRP A 30 -22.95 7.49 -1.43
C TRP A 30 -22.78 8.54 -2.53
N ASN A 31 -21.61 8.59 -3.15
CA ASN A 31 -21.32 9.37 -4.36
C ASN A 31 -20.62 8.46 -5.38
N ARG A 32 -20.80 8.76 -6.67
CA ARG A 32 -20.18 8.04 -7.79
C ARG A 32 -18.64 8.08 -7.74
N ASP A 33 -18.06 9.14 -7.18
CA ASP A 33 -16.59 9.25 -6.99
C ASP A 33 -16.06 8.39 -5.83
N LEU A 34 -16.93 8.04 -4.89
CA LEU A 34 -16.61 7.18 -3.73
C LEU A 34 -16.95 5.72 -4.01
N ALA A 35 -17.43 5.40 -5.20
CA ALA A 35 -17.78 4.04 -5.57
C ALA A 35 -16.55 3.12 -5.44
N PRO A 36 -16.71 1.90 -4.91
CA PRO A 36 -15.61 0.97 -4.78
C PRO A 36 -14.96 0.69 -6.15
N THR A 37 -13.65 0.85 -6.23
CA THR A 37 -12.91 0.51 -7.45
C THR A 37 -12.95 -1.00 -7.66
N THR A 38 -13.44 -1.45 -8.81
CA THR A 38 -13.47 -2.87 -9.16
C THR A 38 -12.04 -3.39 -9.40
N ILE A 39 -11.85 -4.70 -9.33
CA ILE A 39 -10.52 -5.31 -9.53
C ILE A 39 -9.97 -5.01 -10.93
N ARG A 40 -10.85 -4.84 -11.94
CA ARG A 40 -10.47 -4.52 -13.31
C ARG A 40 -10.04 -3.07 -13.50
N GLU A 41 -10.47 -2.17 -12.63
CA GLU A 41 -10.14 -0.74 -12.69
C GLU A 41 -8.84 -0.41 -11.96
N ARG A 42 -8.28 -1.35 -11.19
CA ARG A 42 -6.95 -1.20 -10.58
C ARG A 42 -5.83 -1.35 -11.62
N THR A 43 -5.48 -0.24 -12.25
CA THR A 43 -4.36 -0.15 -13.20
C THR A 43 -3.00 0.11 -12.53
N TRP A 44 -3.00 0.41 -11.22
CA TRP A 44 -1.79 0.79 -10.50
C TRP A 44 -1.00 -0.44 -10.05
N SER A 45 0.17 -0.62 -10.66
CA SER A 45 1.19 -1.56 -10.21
C SER A 45 1.88 -1.07 -8.93
N THR A 46 2.53 -1.97 -8.19
CA THR A 46 3.41 -1.64 -7.06
C THR A 46 4.45 -0.57 -7.44
N TRP A 47 4.92 -0.58 -8.68
CA TRP A 47 5.84 0.44 -9.20
C TRP A 47 5.23 1.85 -9.27
N ASN A 48 3.94 1.95 -9.63
CA ASN A 48 3.25 3.24 -9.67
C ASN A 48 3.09 3.82 -8.26
N ILE A 49 2.79 2.94 -7.28
CA ILE A 49 2.70 3.31 -5.88
C ILE A 49 4.08 3.73 -5.33
N ALA A 50 5.14 3.01 -5.67
CA ALA A 50 6.50 3.35 -5.26
C ALA A 50 6.95 4.70 -5.83
N ALA A 51 6.66 4.96 -7.12
CA ALA A 51 6.97 6.25 -7.74
C ALA A 51 6.20 7.41 -7.09
N LEU A 52 4.91 7.21 -6.78
CA LEU A 52 4.12 8.19 -6.03
C LEU A 52 4.69 8.44 -4.63
N TRP A 53 5.11 7.38 -3.93
CA TRP A 53 5.70 7.49 -2.60
C TRP A 53 6.97 8.34 -2.59
N ILE A 54 7.86 8.12 -3.57
CA ILE A 54 9.07 8.94 -3.73
C ILE A 54 8.68 10.39 -3.99
N GLY A 55 7.73 10.63 -4.90
CA GLY A 55 7.24 11.97 -5.22
C GLY A 55 6.66 12.72 -4.01
N MET A 56 5.96 12.01 -3.12
CA MET A 56 5.45 12.60 -1.87
C MET A 56 6.52 12.77 -0.78
N SER A 57 7.57 11.94 -0.78
CA SER A 57 8.63 11.98 0.24
C SER A 57 9.71 13.03 -0.05
N VAL A 58 9.86 13.41 -1.32
CA VAL A 58 10.77 14.49 -1.76
C VAL A 58 10.04 15.81 -1.60
N VAL A 59 10.18 16.40 -0.41
CA VAL A 59 9.64 17.72 -0.08
C VAL A 59 10.74 18.63 0.47
N ILE A 60 10.55 19.95 0.33
CA ILE A 60 11.51 20.98 0.77
C ILE A 60 11.91 20.77 2.24
N THR A 61 10.97 20.36 3.10
CA THR A 61 11.21 20.09 4.51
C THR A 61 12.24 18.98 4.74
N THR A 62 12.28 17.95 3.88
CA THR A 62 13.29 16.88 3.95
C THR A 62 14.69 17.43 3.67
N TYR A 63 14.82 18.33 2.68
CA TYR A 63 16.09 18.98 2.38
C TYR A 63 16.55 19.91 3.51
N THR A 64 15.63 20.67 4.10
CA THR A 64 15.94 21.52 5.26
C THR A 64 16.38 20.69 6.46
N LEU A 65 15.69 19.57 6.75
CA LEU A 65 16.04 18.66 7.83
C LEU A 65 17.41 18.01 7.61
N ALA A 66 17.71 17.56 6.39
CA ALA A 66 19.01 17.03 6.02
C ALA A 66 20.12 18.09 6.18
N GLY A 67 19.86 19.34 5.76
CA GLY A 67 20.78 20.46 5.97
C GLY A 67 21.05 20.73 7.44
N GLY A 68 20.01 20.71 8.28
CA GLY A 68 20.15 20.85 9.73
C GLY A 68 20.97 19.73 10.38
N PHE A 69 20.87 18.50 9.87
CA PHE A 69 21.71 17.40 10.35
C PHE A 69 23.18 17.55 9.92
N ILE A 70 23.44 18.03 8.70
CA ILE A 70 24.80 18.35 8.25
C ILE A 70 25.39 19.48 9.11
N GLU A 71 24.62 20.54 9.36
CA GLU A 71 25.03 21.63 10.27
C GLU A 71 25.29 21.14 11.70
N ALA A 72 24.48 20.19 12.19
CA ALA A 72 24.68 19.54 13.48
C ALA A 72 25.89 18.57 13.53
N GLY A 73 26.64 18.45 12.44
CA GLY A 73 27.90 17.70 12.39
C GLY A 73 27.79 16.28 11.84
N MET A 74 26.66 15.88 11.24
CA MET A 74 26.62 14.66 10.42
C MET A 74 27.38 14.90 9.12
N ASN A 75 28.62 14.41 9.07
CA ASN A 75 29.43 14.42 7.87
C ASN A 75 29.41 13.03 7.22
N TRP A 76 29.40 13.03 5.89
CA TRP A 76 29.48 11.84 5.04
C TRP A 76 30.90 11.69 4.50
#